data_AF-A0A9R0TUJ6-F1
#
_entry.id   AF-A0A9R0TUJ6-F1
#
_cell.length_a   1.000
_cell.length_b   1.000
_cell.length_c   1.000
_cell.angle_alpha   90.00
_cell.angle_beta   90.00
_cell.angle_gamma   90.00
#
_symmetry.space_group_name_H-M   'P 1'
#
loop_
_entity.id
_entity.type
_entity.pdbx_description
1 polymer ?
#
loop_
_entity_poly.entity_id
_entity_poly.type
_entity_poly.pdbx_seq_one_letter_code
_entity_poly.pdbx_strand_id
1 'polypeptide(L)'
;MLQIVNMTSQGRYLLWMLKTTMLGPIGVLQALGGWESELQYCNQLLEEDVFNNSAWNQRYLVVTRSPILGGLAAMRDSEVDYTVEAIMVNPQNESPWRYLRGLYKDDNNLLVADNRISDACLKVLNKDWQCVFALSFLLDLLRMGLQPSDELKGTIEAMENSDPETGHADIAVAVCSILQKCDPLRINYWSWYQTTLSS
;
A
#
# COMPACT_ATOMS: atom_id res chain seq x y z
N MET A 1 32.19 -9.79 4.12
CA MET A 1 31.12 -9.41 5.07
C MET A 1 31.60 -8.19 5.85
N LEU A 2 31.46 -6.99 5.28
CA LEU A 2 31.86 -5.74 5.94
C LEU A 2 30.64 -5.23 6.72
N GLN A 3 30.86 -4.82 7.97
CA GLN A 3 29.83 -4.35 8.90
C GLN A 3 29.15 -3.07 8.37
N ILE A 4 27.97 -3.24 7.76
CA ILE A 4 27.11 -2.13 7.29
C ILE A 4 26.41 -1.41 8.48
N VAL A 5 26.44 -2.02 9.67
CA VAL A 5 25.69 -1.59 10.86
C VAL A 5 26.13 -0.22 11.43
N ASN A 6 27.27 0.34 10.99
CA ASN A 6 27.82 1.61 11.52
C ASN A 6 27.85 2.77 10.50
N MET A 7 27.00 2.78 9.48
CA MET A 7 26.99 3.87 8.49
C MET A 7 26.07 5.04 8.89
N THR A 8 26.57 6.26 8.76
CA THR A 8 25.79 7.51 8.91
C THR A 8 24.67 7.56 7.86
N SER A 9 23.62 8.37 8.06
CA SER A 9 22.51 8.54 7.10
C SER A 9 22.97 8.88 5.68
N GLN A 10 24.08 9.63 5.56
CA GLN A 10 24.72 9.97 4.29
C GLN A 10 25.46 8.77 3.67
N GLY A 11 26.06 7.91 4.50
CA GLY A 11 26.65 6.64 4.08
C GLY A 11 25.61 5.62 3.60
N ARG A 12 24.43 5.58 4.24
CA ARG A 12 23.28 4.77 3.80
C ARG A 12 22.75 5.23 2.44
N TYR A 13 22.68 6.54 2.22
CA TYR A 13 22.29 7.13 0.92
C TYR A 13 23.32 6.87 -0.18
N LEU A 14 24.62 6.97 0.11
CA LEU A 14 25.70 6.65 -0.83
C LEU A 14 25.75 5.16 -1.17
N LEU A 15 25.55 4.27 -0.20
CA LEU A 15 25.42 2.82 -0.46
C LEU A 15 24.19 2.52 -1.32
N TRP A 16 23.08 3.23 -1.09
CA TRP A 16 21.87 3.14 -1.89
C TRP A 16 22.06 3.65 -3.33
N MET A 17 22.77 4.77 -3.51
CA MET A 17 23.16 5.28 -4.84
C MET A 17 24.14 4.34 -5.56
N LEU A 18 25.11 3.76 -4.84
CA LEU A 18 26.07 2.81 -5.41
C LEU A 18 25.39 1.49 -5.82
N LYS A 19 24.43 0.98 -5.03
CA LYS A 19 23.59 -0.18 -5.41
C LYS A 19 22.73 0.11 -6.64
N THR A 20 22.31 1.35 -6.88
CA THR A 20 21.44 1.72 -8.01
C THR A 20 22.19 2.07 -9.31
N THR A 21 23.43 2.56 -9.27
CA THR A 21 24.10 3.14 -10.46
C THR A 21 25.18 2.30 -11.14
N MET A 22 25.88 1.37 -10.47
CA MET A 22 27.02 0.67 -11.11
C MET A 22 26.70 -0.70 -11.71
N LEU A 23 25.66 -1.41 -11.25
CA LEU A 23 25.21 -2.70 -11.85
C LEU A 23 23.67 -2.89 -11.78
N GLY A 24 22.95 -1.94 -11.19
CA GLY A 24 21.57 -2.13 -10.73
C GLY A 24 21.50 -3.03 -9.46
N PRO A 25 20.58 -2.80 -8.52
CA PRO A 25 20.52 -3.53 -7.25
C PRO A 25 20.35 -5.05 -7.45
N ILE A 26 19.71 -5.39 -8.57
CA ILE A 26 19.40 -6.73 -9.03
C ILE A 26 20.67 -7.46 -9.46
N GLY A 27 21.56 -6.79 -10.21
CA GLY A 27 22.79 -7.41 -10.72
C GLY A 27 23.74 -7.82 -9.60
N VAL A 28 23.81 -7.03 -8.52
CA VAL A 28 24.64 -7.34 -7.35
C VAL A 28 24.07 -8.52 -6.56
N LEU A 29 22.76 -8.53 -6.25
CA LEU A 29 22.13 -9.63 -5.50
C LEU A 29 22.08 -10.93 -6.32
N GLN A 30 21.90 -10.83 -7.64
CA GLN A 30 21.96 -11.98 -8.55
C GLN A 30 23.38 -12.54 -8.69
N ALA A 31 24.42 -11.69 -8.70
CA ALA A 31 25.80 -12.13 -8.88
C ALA A 31 26.46 -12.63 -7.58
N LEU A 32 26.10 -12.07 -6.42
CA LEU A 32 26.82 -12.31 -5.15
C LEU A 32 26.00 -13.05 -4.08
N GLY A 33 24.70 -13.26 -4.29
CA GLY A 33 23.80 -13.80 -3.26
C GLY A 33 23.46 -12.79 -2.16
N GLY A 34 22.87 -13.25 -1.05
CA GLY A 34 22.52 -12.41 0.11
C GLY A 34 21.06 -11.92 0.18
N TRP A 35 20.13 -12.58 -0.52
CA TRP A 35 18.72 -12.19 -0.56
C TRP A 35 18.03 -12.20 0.82
N GLU A 36 18.27 -13.24 1.64
CA GLU A 36 17.71 -13.32 3.00
C GLU A 36 18.26 -12.22 3.91
N SER A 37 19.58 -11.98 3.85
CA SER A 37 20.20 -10.86 4.58
C SER A 37 19.69 -9.50 4.13
N GLU A 38 19.29 -9.36 2.85
CA GLU A 38 18.72 -8.11 2.34
C GLU A 38 17.27 -7.93 2.81
N LEU A 39 16.45 -8.98 2.87
CA LEU A 39 15.10 -8.90 3.45
C LEU A 39 15.17 -8.55 4.94
N GLN A 40 16.08 -9.18 5.68
CA GLN A 40 16.33 -8.86 7.09
C GLN A 40 16.80 -7.42 7.27
N TYR A 41 17.66 -6.93 6.38
CA TYR A 41 18.08 -5.53 6.41
C TYR A 41 16.92 -4.57 6.13
N CYS A 42 16.00 -4.93 5.21
CA CYS A 42 14.77 -4.16 5.01
C CYS A 42 13.90 -4.14 6.28
N ASN A 43 13.77 -5.26 7.00
CA ASN A 43 13.06 -5.29 8.29
C ASN A 43 13.68 -4.30 9.27
N GLN A 44 14.99 -4.33 9.46
CA GLN A 44 15.68 -3.42 10.39
C GLN A 44 15.43 -1.95 10.04
N LEU A 45 15.50 -1.59 8.76
CA LEU A 45 15.23 -0.21 8.32
C LEU A 45 13.77 0.21 8.56
N LEU A 46 12.81 -0.71 8.45
CA LEU A 46 11.39 -0.44 8.67
C LEU A 46 11.01 -0.47 10.16
N GLU A 47 11.73 -1.23 10.98
CA GLU A 47 11.65 -1.16 12.45
C GLU A 47 12.20 0.18 12.97
N GLU A 48 13.28 0.68 12.38
CA GLU A 48 13.83 2.02 12.68
C GLU A 48 12.91 3.15 12.21
N ASP A 49 12.40 3.05 10.97
CA ASP A 49 11.53 4.05 10.37
C ASP A 49 10.59 3.42 9.34
N VAL A 50 9.33 3.20 9.74
CA VAL A 50 8.30 2.64 8.87
C VAL A 50 7.94 3.57 7.71
N PHE A 51 8.24 4.87 7.78
CA PHE A 51 8.02 5.84 6.70
C PHE A 51 9.15 5.84 5.65
N ASN A 52 10.16 4.99 5.82
CA ASN A 52 11.26 4.85 4.87
C ASN A 52 10.79 4.18 3.56
N ASN A 53 10.31 5.00 2.62
CA ASN A 53 9.83 4.54 1.31
C ASN A 53 10.90 3.77 0.51
N SER A 54 12.18 4.09 0.68
CA SER A 54 13.27 3.38 0.04
C SER A 54 13.40 1.94 0.55
N ALA A 55 13.17 1.71 1.85
CA ALA A 55 13.16 0.38 2.44
C ALA A 55 11.96 -0.45 1.93
N TRP A 56 10.76 0.13 1.86
CA TRP A 56 9.59 -0.52 1.24
C TRP A 56 9.83 -0.90 -0.23
N ASN A 57 10.42 0.00 -1.02
CA ASN A 57 10.73 -0.28 -2.42
C ASN A 57 11.82 -1.37 -2.57
N GLN A 58 12.83 -1.36 -1.71
CA GLN A 58 13.87 -2.40 -1.70
C GLN A 58 13.28 -3.76 -1.29
N ARG A 59 12.43 -3.78 -0.26
CA ARG A 59 11.69 -4.97 0.15
C ARG A 59 10.91 -5.56 -1.01
N TYR A 60 10.22 -4.73 -1.80
CA TYR A 60 9.44 -5.17 -2.96
C TYR A 60 10.34 -5.85 -4.00
N LEU A 61 11.49 -5.25 -4.27
CA LEU A 61 12.48 -5.81 -5.19
C LEU A 61 13.00 -7.17 -4.72
N VAL A 62 13.31 -7.30 -3.43
CA VAL A 62 13.78 -8.56 -2.83
C VAL A 62 12.70 -9.64 -2.90
N VAL A 63 11.48 -9.33 -2.45
CA VAL A 63 10.33 -10.26 -2.44
C VAL A 63 9.97 -10.74 -3.85
N THR A 64 9.95 -9.83 -4.83
CA THR A 64 9.52 -10.19 -6.19
C THR A 64 10.58 -10.87 -7.03
N ARG A 65 11.87 -10.68 -6.71
CA ARG A 65 12.98 -11.13 -7.58
C ARG A 65 13.93 -12.14 -6.94
N SER A 66 13.81 -12.41 -5.64
CA SER A 66 14.66 -13.39 -4.98
C SER A 66 14.34 -14.81 -5.48
N PRO A 67 15.31 -15.52 -6.09
CA PRO A 67 15.11 -16.90 -6.53
C PRO A 67 15.05 -17.88 -5.35
N ILE A 68 15.61 -17.50 -4.18
CA ILE A 68 15.67 -18.35 -2.98
C ILE A 68 14.36 -18.25 -2.18
N LEU A 69 13.72 -17.08 -2.18
CA LEU A 69 12.44 -16.86 -1.49
C LEU A 69 11.23 -17.36 -2.30
N GLY A 70 11.43 -17.94 -3.48
CA GLY A 70 10.34 -18.40 -4.36
C GLY A 70 9.56 -17.29 -5.05
N GLY A 71 10.04 -16.04 -4.97
CA GLY A 71 9.43 -14.87 -5.60
C GLY A 71 8.06 -14.47 -5.02
N LEU A 72 7.35 -13.61 -5.76
CA LEU A 72 6.10 -13.02 -5.29
C LEU A 72 5.03 -14.06 -4.96
N ALA A 73 4.90 -15.12 -5.75
CA ALA A 73 3.87 -16.13 -5.54
C ALA A 73 4.01 -16.86 -4.18
N ALA A 74 5.25 -17.15 -3.77
CA ALA A 74 5.53 -17.82 -2.50
C ALA A 74 5.45 -16.87 -1.30
N MET A 75 5.87 -15.63 -1.48
CA MET A 75 5.97 -14.65 -0.39
C MET A 75 4.68 -13.85 -0.16
N ARG A 76 3.75 -13.81 -1.12
CA ARG A 76 2.59 -12.91 -1.10
C ARG A 76 1.84 -12.97 0.21
N ASP A 77 1.51 -14.16 0.70
CA ASP A 77 0.67 -14.33 1.88
C ASP A 77 1.29 -13.68 3.13
N SER A 78 2.53 -14.02 3.45
CA SER A 78 3.26 -13.41 4.57
C SER A 78 3.51 -11.91 4.39
N GLU A 79 3.69 -11.45 3.16
CA GLU A 79 3.92 -10.03 2.86
C GLU A 79 2.63 -9.20 2.97
N VAL A 80 1.48 -9.80 2.65
CA VAL A 80 0.18 -9.18 2.89
C VAL A 80 -0.04 -9.00 4.39
N ASP A 81 0.19 -10.04 5.19
CA ASP A 81 0.04 -9.97 6.65
C ASP A 81 0.96 -8.87 7.24
N TYR A 82 2.24 -8.89 6.89
CA TYR A 82 3.21 -7.86 7.33
C TYR A 82 2.76 -6.44 6.93
N THR A 83 2.23 -6.28 5.72
CA THR A 83 1.82 -4.96 5.23
C THR A 83 0.53 -4.48 5.88
N VAL A 84 -0.43 -5.38 6.12
CA VAL A 84 -1.67 -5.07 6.84
C VAL A 84 -1.36 -4.67 8.28
N GLU A 85 -0.43 -5.36 8.95
CA GLU A 85 0.05 -4.96 10.28
C GLU A 85 0.64 -3.55 10.26
N ALA A 86 1.52 -3.24 9.30
CA ALA A 86 2.11 -1.91 9.16
C ALA A 86 1.06 -0.81 8.91
N ILE A 87 0.04 -1.10 8.09
CA ILE A 87 -1.11 -0.20 7.86
C ILE A 87 -1.87 0.02 9.16
N MET A 88 -2.13 -1.03 9.94
CA MET A 88 -2.91 -0.88 11.16
C MET A 88 -2.21 -0.04 12.23
N VAL A 89 -0.88 -0.08 12.27
CA VAL A 89 -0.09 0.76 13.17
C VAL A 89 -0.05 2.22 12.68
N ASN A 90 0.20 2.44 11.39
CA ASN A 90 0.33 3.79 10.81
C ASN A 90 -0.46 3.94 9.50
N PRO A 91 -1.80 4.11 9.56
CA PRO A 91 -2.64 4.16 8.37
C PRO A 91 -2.38 5.39 7.48
N GLN A 92 -1.79 6.44 8.05
CA GLN A 92 -1.40 7.67 7.36
C GLN A 92 -0.07 7.56 6.59
N ASN A 93 0.59 6.39 6.62
CA ASN A 93 1.77 6.13 5.82
C ASN A 93 1.38 5.56 4.45
N GLU A 94 1.65 6.28 3.36
CA GLU A 94 1.32 5.85 2.00
C GLU A 94 2.10 4.60 1.55
N SER A 95 3.35 4.44 2.00
CA SER A 95 4.25 3.39 1.53
C SER A 95 3.70 1.96 1.66
N PRO A 96 3.16 1.52 2.81
CA PRO A 96 2.58 0.18 2.92
C PRO A 96 1.33 -0.02 2.04
N TRP A 97 0.48 1.00 1.86
CA TRP A 97 -0.67 0.89 0.92
C TRP A 97 -0.20 0.67 -0.53
N ARG A 98 0.83 1.41 -0.95
CA ARG A 98 1.42 1.24 -2.28
C ARG A 98 2.12 -0.11 -2.43
N TYR A 99 2.79 -0.56 -1.38
CA TYR A 99 3.43 -1.87 -1.33
C TYR A 99 2.40 -2.98 -1.48
N LEU A 100 1.30 -2.93 -0.72
CA LEU A 100 0.20 -3.89 -0.77
C LEU A 100 -0.36 -4.01 -2.19
N ARG A 101 -0.64 -2.89 -2.87
CA ARG A 101 -1.08 -2.89 -4.27
C ARG A 101 -0.06 -3.56 -5.19
N GLY A 102 1.23 -3.31 -4.95
CA GLY A 102 2.33 -3.90 -5.72
C GLY A 102 2.35 -5.43 -5.66
N LEU A 103 1.98 -6.04 -4.52
CA LEU A 103 1.93 -7.50 -4.36
C LEU A 103 0.92 -8.20 -5.30
N TYR A 104 0.04 -7.43 -5.93
CA TYR A 104 -1.01 -7.87 -6.83
C TYR A 104 -0.94 -7.25 -8.23
N LYS A 105 0.20 -6.66 -8.61
CA LYS A 105 0.33 -5.84 -9.85
C LYS A 105 -0.25 -6.47 -11.13
N ASP A 106 -0.23 -7.80 -11.24
CA ASP A 106 -0.68 -8.53 -12.43
C ASP A 106 -2.03 -9.26 -12.24
N ASP A 107 -2.66 -9.15 -11.06
CA ASP A 107 -3.91 -9.86 -10.75
C ASP A 107 -4.80 -9.07 -9.77
N ASN A 108 -5.63 -8.18 -10.33
CA ASN A 108 -6.60 -7.41 -9.56
C ASN A 108 -7.71 -8.27 -8.94
N ASN A 109 -8.00 -9.44 -9.54
CA ASN A 109 -9.04 -10.32 -9.00
C ASN A 109 -8.57 -10.94 -7.69
N LEU A 110 -7.30 -11.34 -7.60
CA LEU A 110 -6.70 -11.79 -6.35
C LEU A 110 -6.67 -10.69 -5.28
N LEU A 111 -6.40 -9.44 -5.67
CA LEU A 111 -6.44 -8.31 -4.74
C LEU A 111 -7.83 -8.12 -4.14
N VAL A 112 -8.87 -8.14 -4.99
CA VAL A 112 -10.26 -7.95 -4.57
C VAL A 112 -10.77 -9.14 -3.75
N ALA A 113 -10.30 -10.35 -4.03
CA ALA A 113 -10.73 -11.57 -3.33
C ALA A 113 -10.08 -11.76 -1.95
N ASP A 114 -9.00 -11.03 -1.62
CA ASP A 114 -8.34 -11.13 -0.32
C ASP A 114 -9.06 -10.28 0.73
N ASN A 115 -9.90 -10.93 1.55
CA ASN A 115 -10.70 -10.29 2.59
C ASN A 115 -9.87 -9.49 3.61
N ARG A 116 -8.59 -9.83 3.84
CA ARG A 116 -7.72 -9.08 4.76
C ARG A 116 -7.60 -7.62 4.34
N ILE A 117 -7.71 -7.35 3.04
CA ILE A 117 -7.52 -6.03 2.45
C ILE A 117 -8.77 -5.17 2.65
N SER A 118 -9.96 -5.69 2.34
CA SER A 118 -11.22 -4.99 2.63
C SER A 118 -11.43 -4.79 4.13
N ASP A 119 -11.03 -5.77 4.95
CA ASP A 119 -11.08 -5.68 6.41
C ASP A 119 -10.13 -4.62 6.94
N ALA A 120 -8.93 -4.47 6.35
CA ALA A 120 -8.00 -3.41 6.71
C ALA A 120 -8.60 -2.03 6.39
N CYS A 121 -9.19 -1.85 5.21
CA CYS A 121 -9.91 -0.61 4.86
C CYS A 121 -11.02 -0.32 5.88
N LEU A 122 -11.89 -1.29 6.18
CA LEU A 122 -12.97 -1.14 7.15
C LEU A 122 -12.46 -0.74 8.54
N LYS A 123 -11.47 -1.47 9.07
CA LYS A 123 -10.90 -1.20 10.40
C LYS A 123 -10.26 0.18 10.47
N VAL A 124 -9.54 0.60 9.43
CA VAL A 124 -8.94 1.93 9.37
C VAL A 124 -10.01 2.99 9.33
N LEU A 125 -11.02 2.87 8.45
CA LEU A 125 -12.08 3.87 8.29
C LEU A 125 -12.99 3.98 9.51
N ASN A 126 -13.24 2.88 10.24
CA ASN A 126 -13.96 2.91 11.50
C ASN A 126 -13.23 3.70 12.60
N LYS A 127 -11.89 3.77 12.53
CA LYS A 127 -11.06 4.51 13.51
C LYS A 127 -10.76 5.93 13.06
N ASP A 128 -10.47 6.11 11.78
CA ASP A 128 -10.10 7.36 11.13
C ASP A 128 -10.76 7.43 9.75
N TRP A 129 -11.99 7.92 9.73
CA TRP A 129 -12.79 8.05 8.52
C TRP A 129 -12.20 9.03 7.49
N GLN A 130 -11.30 9.92 7.92
CA GLN A 130 -10.65 10.90 7.06
C GLN A 130 -9.36 10.35 6.43
N CYS A 131 -8.99 9.10 6.68
CA CYS A 131 -7.80 8.50 6.11
C CYS A 131 -7.90 8.40 4.58
N VAL A 132 -7.31 9.38 3.90
CA VAL A 132 -7.33 9.52 2.44
C VAL A 132 -6.74 8.29 1.75
N PHE A 133 -5.72 7.65 2.34
CA PHE A 133 -5.11 6.45 1.77
C PHE A 133 -6.07 5.26 1.80
N ALA A 134 -6.77 5.04 2.92
CA ALA A 134 -7.76 3.96 3.01
C ALA A 134 -8.96 4.21 2.08
N LEU A 135 -9.47 5.44 2.02
CA LEU A 135 -10.56 5.82 1.11
C LEU A 135 -10.16 5.66 -0.36
N SER A 136 -8.97 6.16 -0.74
CA SER A 136 -8.45 6.04 -2.11
C SER A 136 -8.20 4.58 -2.49
N PHE A 137 -7.72 3.76 -1.56
CA PHE A 137 -7.48 2.34 -1.81
C PHE A 137 -8.81 1.59 -1.97
N LEU A 138 -9.79 1.87 -1.10
CA LEU A 138 -11.13 1.29 -1.21
C LEU A 138 -11.80 1.66 -2.54
N LEU A 139 -11.68 2.92 -2.99
CA LEU A 139 -12.20 3.35 -4.28
C LEU A 139 -11.61 2.53 -5.44
N ASP A 140 -10.30 2.29 -5.41
CA ASP A 140 -9.63 1.43 -6.40
C ASP A 140 -10.16 -0.01 -6.34
N LEU A 141 -10.40 -0.57 -5.15
CA LEU A 141 -10.99 -1.92 -5.01
C LEU A 141 -12.41 -2.00 -5.56
N LEU A 142 -13.27 -1.02 -5.26
CA LEU A 142 -14.64 -0.95 -5.77
C LEU A 142 -14.64 -0.91 -7.30
N ARG A 143 -13.75 -0.11 -7.90
CA ARG A 143 -13.57 -0.06 -9.35
C ARG A 143 -13.07 -1.38 -9.93
N MET A 144 -12.27 -2.13 -9.19
CA MET A 144 -11.80 -3.47 -9.58
C MET A 144 -12.88 -4.54 -9.40
N GLY A 145 -14.07 -4.20 -8.88
CA GLY A 145 -15.21 -5.11 -8.77
C GLY A 145 -15.48 -5.63 -7.36
N LEU A 146 -14.86 -5.05 -6.32
CA LEU A 146 -15.15 -5.40 -4.93
C LEU A 146 -16.65 -5.26 -4.66
N GLN A 147 -17.23 -6.30 -4.07
CA GLN A 147 -18.56 -6.26 -3.49
C GLN A 147 -18.41 -5.97 -1.99
N PRO A 148 -18.64 -4.72 -1.54
CA PRO A 148 -18.41 -4.37 -0.14
C PRO A 148 -19.41 -5.09 0.77
N SER A 149 -18.94 -5.47 1.97
CA SER A 149 -19.81 -6.02 3.01
C SER A 149 -20.84 -4.99 3.48
N ASP A 150 -21.93 -5.46 4.08
CA ASP A 150 -22.98 -4.57 4.59
C ASP A 150 -22.44 -3.64 5.69
N GLU A 151 -21.47 -4.10 6.48
CA GLU A 151 -20.79 -3.26 7.47
C GLU A 151 -20.00 -2.13 6.81
N LEU A 152 -19.22 -2.42 5.78
CA LEU A 152 -18.45 -1.41 5.06
C LEU A 152 -19.37 -0.41 4.35
N LYS A 153 -20.45 -0.87 3.73
CA LYS A 153 -21.48 0.01 3.14
C LYS A 153 -22.06 0.94 4.20
N GLY A 154 -22.48 0.39 5.34
CA GLY A 154 -23.03 1.17 6.45
C GLY A 154 -22.05 2.21 6.99
N THR A 155 -20.76 1.87 7.09
CA THR A 155 -19.71 2.84 7.45
C THR A 155 -19.62 3.97 6.42
N ILE A 156 -19.56 3.67 5.11
CA ILE A 156 -19.51 4.70 4.05
C ILE A 156 -20.75 5.60 4.07
N GLU A 157 -21.94 5.00 4.12
CA GLU A 157 -23.21 5.73 4.13
C GLU A 157 -23.30 6.65 5.35
N ALA A 158 -22.87 6.21 6.54
CA ALA A 158 -22.84 7.05 7.74
C ALA A 158 -21.90 8.26 7.60
N MET A 159 -20.78 8.10 6.87
CA MET A 159 -19.81 9.17 6.63
C MET A 159 -20.30 10.16 5.56
N GLU A 160 -21.03 9.68 4.56
CA GLU A 160 -21.63 10.51 3.52
C GLU A 160 -22.83 11.33 4.03
N ASN A 161 -23.76 10.69 4.75
CA ASN A 161 -25.09 11.18 5.13
C ASN A 161 -25.09 12.26 6.24
N SER A 162 -24.17 13.21 6.17
CA SER A 162 -24.34 14.49 6.87
C SER A 162 -25.50 15.33 6.28
N ASP A 163 -26.02 14.98 5.09
CA ASP A 163 -27.17 15.62 4.44
C ASP A 163 -28.06 14.60 3.68
N PRO A 164 -29.30 14.32 4.15
CA PRO A 164 -30.18 13.27 3.61
C PRO A 164 -30.59 13.40 2.14
N GLU A 165 -30.42 14.57 1.51
CA GLU A 165 -30.79 14.78 0.10
C GLU A 165 -29.68 14.37 -0.89
N THR A 166 -28.48 14.02 -0.40
CA THR A 166 -27.28 13.80 -1.24
C THR A 166 -26.75 12.37 -1.26
N GLY A 167 -27.46 11.41 -0.64
CA GLY A 167 -27.02 10.02 -0.57
C GLY A 167 -26.89 9.38 -1.96
N HIS A 168 -25.71 8.85 -2.28
CA HIS A 168 -25.47 8.18 -3.55
C HIS A 168 -25.81 6.69 -3.44
N ALA A 169 -26.55 6.16 -4.43
CA ALA A 169 -26.83 4.72 -4.51
C ALA A 169 -25.58 3.88 -4.83
N ASP A 170 -24.55 4.50 -5.41
CA ASP A 170 -23.26 3.89 -5.71
C ASP A 170 -22.23 4.27 -4.64
N ILE A 171 -21.72 3.27 -3.92
CA ILE A 171 -20.71 3.42 -2.86
C ILE A 171 -19.42 4.05 -3.40
N ALA A 172 -19.02 3.76 -4.64
CA ALA A 172 -17.82 4.36 -5.21
C ALA A 172 -17.98 5.88 -5.39
N VAL A 173 -19.18 6.32 -5.79
CA VAL A 173 -19.54 7.74 -5.91
C VAL A 173 -19.55 8.40 -4.52
N ALA A 174 -20.09 7.72 -3.51
CA ALA A 174 -20.07 8.21 -2.13
C ALA A 174 -18.63 8.40 -1.59
N VAL A 175 -17.75 7.42 -1.83
CA VAL A 175 -16.34 7.52 -1.45
C VAL A 175 -15.66 8.70 -2.17
N CYS A 176 -15.94 8.96 -3.45
CA CYS A 176 -15.43 10.15 -4.15
C CYS A 176 -15.89 11.45 -3.48
N SER A 177 -17.15 11.55 -3.07
CA SER A 177 -17.68 12.73 -2.37
C SER A 177 -17.03 12.93 -1.00
N ILE A 178 -16.75 11.86 -0.26
CA ILE A 178 -16.00 11.93 1.01
C ILE A 178 -14.55 12.37 0.76
N LEU A 179 -13.89 11.83 -0.27
CA LEU A 179 -12.53 12.21 -0.67
C LEU A 179 -12.41 13.68 -1.05
N GLN A 180 -13.41 14.27 -1.72
CA GLN A 180 -13.44 15.70 -2.00
C GLN A 180 -13.42 16.56 -0.73
N LYS A 181 -14.03 16.08 0.37
CA LYS A 181 -14.03 16.75 1.68
C LYS A 181 -12.70 16.55 2.42
N CYS A 182 -12.15 15.32 2.40
CA CYS A 182 -10.95 14.96 3.16
C CYS A 182 -9.64 15.39 2.47
N ASP A 183 -9.66 15.59 1.16
CA ASP A 183 -8.49 15.90 0.35
C ASP A 183 -8.78 17.04 -0.65
N PRO A 184 -8.94 18.27 -0.14
CA PRO A 184 -9.33 19.42 -0.94
C PRO A 184 -8.28 19.80 -2.00
N LEU A 185 -7.01 19.43 -1.79
CA LEU A 185 -5.94 19.68 -2.77
C LEU A 185 -6.14 18.89 -4.07
N ARG A 186 -6.77 17.70 -3.98
CA ARG A 186 -7.09 16.84 -5.13
C ARG A 186 -8.58 16.84 -5.47
N ILE A 187 -9.34 17.86 -5.06
CA ILE A 187 -10.78 17.95 -5.31
C ILE A 187 -11.15 17.75 -6.79
N ASN A 188 -10.43 18.41 -7.71
CA ASN A 188 -10.67 18.27 -9.16
C ASN A 188 -10.38 16.86 -9.68
N TYR A 189 -9.40 16.17 -9.09
CA TYR A 189 -9.09 14.79 -9.43
C TYR A 189 -10.23 13.87 -8.98
N TRP A 190 -10.75 14.06 -7.77
CA TRP A 190 -11.87 13.27 -7.25
C TRP A 190 -13.19 13.55 -8.00
N SER A 191 -13.45 14.80 -8.38
CA SER A 191 -14.61 15.13 -9.23
C SER A 191 -14.49 14.48 -10.62
N TRP A 192 -13.31 14.54 -11.25
CA TRP A 192 -13.06 13.84 -12.50
C TRP A 192 -13.25 12.31 -12.37
N TYR A 193 -12.74 11.72 -11.29
CA TYR A 193 -12.89 10.28 -11.02
C TYR A 193 -14.36 9.90 -10.92
N GLN A 194 -15.15 10.66 -10.16
CA GLN A 194 -16.60 10.47 -10.00
C GLN A 194 -17.32 10.49 -11.36
N THR A 195 -17.00 11.44 -12.24
CA THR A 195 -17.63 11.49 -13.58
C THR A 195 -17.30 10.29 -14.46
N THR A 196 -16.13 9.66 -14.26
CA THR A 196 -15.69 8.47 -15.01
C THR A 196 -16.37 7.19 -14.52
N LEU A 197 -16.89 7.18 -13.29
CA LEU A 197 -17.65 6.05 -12.74
C LEU A 197 -19.09 6.01 -13.30
N SER A 198 -19.67 7.18 -13.56
CA SER A 198 -21.05 7.30 -14.05
C SER A 198 -21.20 7.17 -15.57
N SER A 199 -20.09 7.05 -16.31
CA SER A 199 -20.04 6.95 -17.78
C SER A 199 -19.90 5.51 -18.27
#